data_AF-A0A497C8Q0-F1
#
_entry.id   AF-A0A497C8Q0-F1
#
_cell.length_a   1.000
_cell.length_b   1.000
_cell.length_c   1.000
_cell.angle_alpha   90.00
_cell.angle_beta   90.00
_cell.angle_gamma   90.00
#
_symmetry.space_group_name_H-M   'P 1'
#
loop_
_entity.id
_entity.type
_entity.pdbx_description
1 polymer ?
#
loop_
_entity_poly.entity_id
_entity_poly.type
_entity_poly.pdbx_seq_one_letter_code
_entity_poly.pdbx_strand_id
1 'polypeptide(L)'
;MGRYQQYERDLKDEHERPHPVWRGLGFLLMAVIAIMSYAGANLLVEANKTKGWIAVPAEIQGGVSWAPDLYAELIVAFFLTFIGFGVLTIVYSILYRISRPRDLYKMLK
;
A
#
# COMPACT_ATOMS: atom_id res chain seq x y z
N MET A 1 4.16 24.07 -42.07
CA MET A 1 3.89 23.69 -40.67
C MET A 1 5.21 23.21 -40.07
N GLY A 2 5.70 23.92 -39.06
CA GLY A 2 7.13 24.01 -38.73
C GLY A 2 7.67 22.86 -37.88
N ARG A 3 8.89 22.40 -38.20
CA ARG A 3 9.65 21.36 -37.46
C ARG A 3 9.86 21.69 -35.96
N TYR A 4 9.70 22.96 -35.57
CA TYR A 4 9.78 23.42 -34.19
C TYR A 4 8.67 22.87 -33.29
N GLN A 5 7.50 22.53 -33.86
CA GLN A 5 6.36 21.98 -33.11
C GLN A 5 6.57 20.50 -32.74
N GLN A 6 7.45 19.78 -33.46
CA GLN A 6 7.83 18.40 -33.12
C GLN A 6 8.87 18.37 -31.98
N TYR A 7 9.76 19.37 -31.90
CA TYR A 7 10.78 19.45 -30.85
C TYR A 7 10.19 19.80 -29.47
N GLU A 8 9.16 20.64 -29.42
CA GLU A 8 8.40 20.88 -28.16
C GLU A 8 7.61 19.66 -27.68
N ARG A 9 7.27 18.73 -28.58
CA ARG A 9 6.53 17.50 -28.26
C ARG A 9 7.46 16.46 -27.63
N ASP A 10 8.65 16.25 -28.21
CA ASP A 10 9.67 15.34 -27.65
C ASP A 10 10.19 15.79 -26.28
N LEU A 11 10.35 17.10 -26.04
CA LEU A 11 10.76 17.63 -24.73
C LEU A 11 9.70 17.50 -23.63
N LYS A 12 8.42 17.38 -24.00
CA LYS A 12 7.32 17.15 -23.05
C LYS A 12 7.06 15.66 -22.80
N ASP A 13 7.42 14.77 -23.72
CA ASP A 13 7.13 13.34 -23.61
C ASP A 13 8.18 12.52 -22.84
N GLU A 14 9.28 13.14 -22.40
CA GLU A 14 10.22 12.57 -21.42
C GLU A 14 9.67 12.71 -19.97
N HIS A 15 8.35 12.52 -19.80
CA HIS A 15 7.78 12.26 -18.48
C HIS A 15 8.35 10.95 -17.98
N GLU A 16 9.37 11.07 -17.13
CA GLU A 16 10.04 10.02 -16.35
C GLU A 16 9.02 8.93 -15.95
N ARG A 17 8.93 7.88 -16.75
CA ARG A 17 8.08 6.73 -16.42
C ARG A 17 8.63 6.17 -15.11
N PRO A 18 7.80 5.93 -14.09
CA PRO A 18 8.26 5.28 -12.87
C PRO A 18 9.01 4.00 -13.23
N HIS A 19 10.27 3.91 -12.81
CA HIS A 19 11.14 2.79 -13.18
C HIS A 19 10.47 1.44 -12.82
N PRO A 20 10.51 0.44 -13.70
CA PRO A 20 9.76 -0.82 -13.54
C PRO A 20 10.13 -1.59 -12.27
N VAL A 21 11.37 -1.44 -11.77
CA VAL A 21 11.82 -2.03 -10.49
C VAL A 21 11.01 -1.51 -9.30
N TRP A 22 10.67 -0.22 -9.30
CA TRP A 22 9.89 0.39 -8.22
C TRP A 22 8.42 -0.07 -8.21
N ARG A 23 7.86 -0.45 -9.37
CA ARG A 23 6.54 -1.08 -9.45
C ARG A 23 6.53 -2.49 -8.85
N GLY A 24 7.60 -3.27 -9.06
CA GLY A 24 7.71 -4.62 -8.51
C GLY A 24 7.78 -4.65 -6.98
N LEU A 25 8.54 -3.72 -6.37
CA LEU A 25 8.63 -3.62 -4.91
C LEU A 25 7.30 -3.27 -4.25
N GLY A 26 6.51 -2.38 -4.87
CA GLY A 26 5.18 -2.03 -4.38
C GLY A 26 4.24 -3.22 -4.35
N PHE A 27 4.23 -4.06 -5.40
CA PHE A 27 3.41 -5.26 -5.45
C PHE A 27 3.80 -6.27 -4.35
N LEU A 28 5.10 -6.48 -4.14
CA LEU A 28 5.59 -7.36 -3.07
C LEU A 28 5.15 -6.84 -1.69
N LEU A 29 5.31 -5.55 -1.44
CA LEU A 29 4.89 -4.93 -0.19
C LEU A 29 3.37 -5.00 0.02
N MET A 30 2.56 -4.88 -1.04
CA MET A 30 1.11 -5.06 -0.93
C MET A 30 0.74 -6.47 -0.44
N ALA A 31 1.39 -7.50 -1.00
CA ALA A 31 1.16 -8.88 -0.55
C ALA A 31 1.56 -9.06 0.92
N VAL A 32 2.71 -8.50 1.33
CA VAL A 32 3.16 -8.53 2.73
C VAL A 32 2.17 -7.81 3.64
N ILE A 33 1.68 -6.62 3.25
CA ILE A 33 0.70 -5.86 4.04
C ILE A 33 -0.60 -6.65 4.20
N ALA A 34 -1.12 -7.30 3.16
CA ALA A 34 -2.33 -8.09 3.26
C ALA A 34 -2.19 -9.23 4.28
N ILE A 35 -1.06 -9.97 4.22
CA ILE A 35 -0.77 -11.06 5.15
C ILE A 35 -0.63 -10.53 6.59
N MET A 36 0.15 -9.45 6.78
CA MET A 36 0.36 -8.83 8.09
C MET A 36 -0.92 -8.23 8.66
N SER A 37 -1.79 -7.68 7.82
CA SER A 37 -3.06 -7.08 8.24
C SER A 37 -4.04 -8.15 8.71
N TYR A 38 -4.08 -9.31 8.05
CA TYR A 38 -4.88 -10.43 8.51
C TYR A 38 -4.37 -10.97 9.85
N ALA A 39 -3.07 -11.22 9.98
CA ALA A 39 -2.48 -11.65 11.25
C ALA A 39 -2.71 -10.63 12.39
N GLY A 40 -2.58 -9.34 12.07
CA GLY A 40 -2.87 -8.26 13.00
C GLY A 40 -4.34 -8.20 13.40
N ALA A 41 -5.27 -8.44 12.47
CA ALA A 41 -6.70 -8.45 12.76
C ALA A 41 -7.08 -9.54 13.76
N ASN A 42 -6.55 -10.76 13.59
CA ASN A 42 -6.83 -11.86 14.52
C ASN A 42 -6.39 -11.50 15.94
N LEU A 43 -5.19 -10.94 16.10
CA LEU A 43 -4.69 -10.48 17.40
C LEU A 43 -5.53 -9.33 17.97
N LEU A 44 -6.02 -8.42 17.14
CA LEU A 44 -6.77 -7.25 17.57
C LEU A 44 -8.20 -7.62 17.98
N VAL A 45 -8.82 -8.57 17.28
CA VAL A 45 -10.12 -9.15 17.64
C VAL A 45 -10.01 -9.94 18.94
N GLU A 46 -8.98 -10.76 19.10
CA GLU A 46 -8.72 -11.49 20.35
C GLU A 46 -8.45 -10.54 21.53
N ALA A 47 -7.65 -9.49 21.32
CA ALA A 47 -7.42 -8.45 22.32
C ALA A 47 -8.72 -7.70 22.67
N ASN A 48 -9.61 -7.48 21.69
CA ASN A 48 -10.90 -6.85 21.95
C ASN A 48 -11.82 -7.74 22.80
N LYS A 49 -11.76 -9.07 22.67
CA LYS A 49 -12.52 -9.99 23.53
C LYS A 49 -12.09 -9.93 24.99
N THR A 50 -10.79 -9.77 25.24
CA THR A 50 -10.25 -9.72 26.61
C THR A 50 -10.46 -8.35 27.26
N LYS A 51 -10.34 -7.26 26.49
CA LYS A 51 -10.40 -5.88 27.01
C LYS A 51 -11.77 -5.22 26.84
N GLY A 52 -12.62 -5.72 25.95
CA GLY A 52 -13.96 -5.20 25.71
C GLY A 52 -13.99 -3.77 25.18
N TRP A 53 -13.05 -3.36 24.32
CA TRP A 53 -13.01 -1.98 23.81
C TRP A 53 -14.25 -1.60 23.00
N ILE A 54 -14.75 -2.55 22.21
CA ILE A 54 -15.91 -2.37 21.34
C ILE A 54 -16.83 -3.58 21.48
N ALA A 55 -18.12 -3.32 21.74
CA ALA A 55 -19.14 -4.35 21.71
C ALA A 55 -19.38 -4.78 20.25
N VAL A 56 -18.97 -6.00 19.92
CA VAL A 56 -19.20 -6.56 18.59
C VAL A 56 -20.65 -7.06 18.54
N PRO A 57 -21.48 -6.58 17.59
CA PRO A 57 -22.87 -7.01 17.48
C PRO A 57 -22.93 -8.48 16.99
N ALA A 58 -23.95 -9.22 17.41
CA ALA A 58 -24.05 -10.68 17.21
C ALA A 58 -24.06 -11.09 15.73
N GLU A 59 -24.48 -10.20 14.84
CA GLU A 59 -24.52 -10.39 13.39
C GLU A 59 -23.12 -10.57 12.79
N ILE A 60 -22.08 -10.03 13.44
CA ILE A 60 -20.67 -10.05 12.97
C ILE A 60 -19.82 -11.05 13.76
N GLN A 61 -20.33 -11.57 14.89
CA GLN A 61 -19.68 -12.61 15.71
C GLN A 61 -19.78 -14.03 15.09
N GLY A 62 -20.01 -14.11 13.79
CA GLY A 62 -20.13 -15.36 13.05
C GLY A 62 -18.87 -15.70 12.25
N GLY A 63 -18.80 -16.96 11.83
CA GLY A 63 -17.69 -17.46 11.03
C GLY A 63 -17.85 -18.94 10.68
N VAL A 64 -16.73 -19.57 10.32
CA VAL A 64 -16.67 -21.00 9.99
C VAL A 64 -16.23 -21.77 11.24
N SER A 65 -16.48 -23.08 11.30
CA SER A 65 -16.14 -23.92 12.47
C SER A 65 -14.67 -23.82 12.94
N TRP A 66 -13.75 -23.55 12.03
CA TRP A 66 -12.32 -23.38 12.31
C TRP A 66 -11.90 -21.92 12.58
N ALA A 67 -12.78 -20.95 12.33
CA ALA A 67 -12.56 -19.52 12.56
C ALA A 67 -13.91 -18.87 12.93
N PRO A 68 -14.32 -18.94 14.21
CA PRO A 68 -15.64 -18.49 14.65
C PRO A 68 -15.85 -16.98 14.52
N ASP A 69 -14.78 -16.18 14.49
CA ASP A 69 -14.84 -14.71 14.40
C ASP A 69 -14.43 -14.17 13.02
N LEU A 70 -14.44 -15.03 12.00
CA LEU A 70 -13.90 -14.73 10.67
C LEU A 70 -14.46 -13.43 10.08
N TYR A 71 -15.75 -13.14 10.26
CA TYR A 71 -16.34 -11.91 9.73
C TYR A 71 -15.77 -10.66 10.40
N ALA A 72 -15.61 -10.66 11.72
CA ALA A 72 -15.00 -9.58 12.46
C ALA A 72 -13.51 -9.41 12.07
N GLU A 73 -12.78 -10.52 11.97
CA GLU A 73 -11.38 -10.54 11.52
C GLU A 73 -11.24 -9.95 10.11
N LEU A 74 -12.08 -10.33 9.15
CA LEU A 74 -12.03 -9.81 7.79
C LEU A 74 -12.33 -8.31 7.71
N ILE A 75 -13.30 -7.81 8.48
CA ILE A 75 -13.61 -6.38 8.52
C ILE A 75 -12.41 -5.61 9.08
N VAL A 76 -11.86 -6.05 10.22
CA VAL A 76 -10.70 -5.41 10.83
C VAL A 76 -9.47 -5.51 9.91
N ALA A 77 -9.24 -6.64 9.27
CA ALA A 77 -8.15 -6.85 8.32
C ALA A 77 -8.28 -5.93 7.10
N PHE A 78 -9.50 -5.72 6.59
CA PHE A 78 -9.75 -4.80 5.49
C PHE A 78 -9.36 -3.36 5.87
N PHE A 79 -9.78 -2.89 7.05
CA PHE A 79 -9.40 -1.56 7.54
C PHE A 79 -7.90 -1.45 7.81
N LEU A 80 -7.27 -2.46 8.42
CA LEU A 80 -5.82 -2.51 8.62
C LEU A 80 -5.06 -2.47 7.28
N THR A 81 -5.54 -3.20 6.28
CA THR A 81 -4.94 -3.21 4.94
C THR A 81 -5.06 -1.84 4.29
N PHE A 82 -6.24 -1.20 4.39
CA PHE A 82 -6.47 0.13 3.83
C PHE A 82 -5.55 1.17 4.48
N ILE A 83 -5.43 1.14 5.81
CA ILE A 83 -4.52 2.01 6.57
C ILE A 83 -3.06 1.71 6.18
N GLY A 84 -2.67 0.43 6.17
CA GLY A 84 -1.31 0.01 5.81
C GLY A 84 -0.92 0.43 4.40
N PHE A 85 -1.84 0.32 3.44
CA PHE A 85 -1.63 0.78 2.07
C PHE A 85 -1.55 2.30 1.98
N GLY A 86 -2.35 3.03 2.76
CA GLY A 86 -2.26 4.48 2.90
C GLY A 86 -0.89 4.93 3.41
N VAL A 87 -0.40 4.29 4.47
CA VAL A 87 0.95 4.55 5.02
C VAL A 87 2.02 4.24 3.98
N LEU A 88 1.94 3.09 3.30
CA LEU A 88 2.88 2.74 2.24
C LEU A 88 2.90 3.78 1.12
N THR A 89 1.73 4.29 0.71
CA THR A 89 1.63 5.31 -0.35
C THR A 89 2.31 6.61 0.06
N ILE A 90 2.17 7.02 1.33
CA ILE A 90 2.84 8.20 1.87
C ILE A 90 4.36 7.97 1.91
N VAL A 91 4.80 6.84 2.46
CA VAL A 91 6.22 6.47 2.52
C VAL A 91 6.82 6.43 1.12
N TYR A 92 6.13 5.82 0.15
CA TYR A 92 6.57 5.75 -1.23
C TYR A 92 6.67 7.14 -1.87
N SER A 93 5.73 8.04 -1.59
CA SER A 93 5.77 9.42 -2.07
C SER A 93 6.98 10.18 -1.52
N ILE A 94 7.32 9.96 -0.24
CA ILE A 94 8.51 10.55 0.39
C ILE A 94 9.79 9.94 -0.19
N LEU A 95 9.86 8.61 -0.31
CA LEU A 95 10.99 7.91 -0.92
C LEU A 95 11.23 8.37 -2.35
N TYR A 96 10.18 8.46 -3.17
CA TYR A 96 10.31 8.97 -4.54
C TYR A 96 10.76 10.43 -4.58
N ARG A 97 10.31 11.26 -3.63
CA ARG A 97 10.77 12.65 -3.50
C ARG A 97 12.26 12.75 -3.15
N ILE A 98 12.77 11.85 -2.31
CA ILE A 98 14.18 11.83 -1.87
C ILE A 98 15.07 11.15 -2.92
N SER A 99 14.66 10.00 -3.44
CA SER A 99 15.36 9.18 -4.44
C SER A 99 15.26 9.73 -5.86
N ARG A 100 15.02 11.04 -6.02
CA ARG A 100 15.16 11.78 -7.26
C ARG A 100 16.52 12.53 -7.28
N PRO A 101 17.69 11.89 -7.08
CA PRO A 101 18.94 12.61 -7.18
C PRO A 101 19.15 12.99 -8.64
N ARG A 102 19.12 14.29 -8.91
CA ARG A 102 19.44 14.92 -10.21
C ARG A 102 20.90 14.73 -10.66
N ASP A 103 21.68 13.85 -10.03
CA ASP A 103 23.14 13.91 -10.08
C ASP A 103 23.85 12.65 -10.59
N LEU A 104 23.19 11.50 -10.75
CA LEU A 104 23.92 10.28 -11.16
C LEU A 104 24.36 10.27 -12.64
N TYR A 105 23.63 10.96 -13.52
CA TYR A 105 23.97 11.03 -14.96
C TYR A 105 25.10 12.04 -15.25
N LYS A 106 25.38 12.96 -14.32
CA LYS A 106 26.41 14.01 -14.49
C LYS A 106 27.82 13.57 -14.10
N MET A 107 27.98 12.44 -13.38
CA MET A 107 29.29 11.93 -12.98
C MET A 107 29.90 10.93 -13.99
N LEU A 108 29.15 10.55 -15.03
CA LEU A 108 29.53 9.55 -16.03
C LEU A 108 29.83 10.15 -17.41
N LYS A 109 30.00 11.47 -17.48
CA LYS A 109 30.45 12.21 -18.67
C LYS A 109 31.65 13.07 -18.31
#